data_AF-A0A3P7EJJ4-F1
#
_entry.id   AF-A0A3P7EJJ4-F1
#
_cell.length_a   1.000
_cell.length_b   1.000
_cell.length_c   1.000
_cell.angle_alpha   90.00
_cell.angle_beta   90.00
_cell.angle_gamma   90.00
#
_symmetry.space_group_name_H-M   'P 1'
#
loop_
_entity.id
_entity.type
_entity.pdbx_description
1 polymer ?
#
loop_
_entity_poly.entity_id
_entity_poly.type
_entity_poly.pdbx_seq_one_letter_code
_entity_poly.pdbx_strand_id
1 'polypeptide(L)'
;KNPFECALRVLPYFYWFCIAFNTFAISYQGSKILHLAKLPLWLCLLISAAVATVITFAIHFLMVPKLRKWIEKKGDRRIDQSASTDLPNITGQVELADGIVQIFIPHNNGLCSDEVNNKAVVGKRRSVSALKHFVQWFLPDKKHEPDSKTTLVFGSIQAFTACFEGFAHGANDVAGFTIEFGAAVTALLASKAGLPISTTHCLVGSVVAVGVIKSRGAGVRWSIFRNIFLSWVVTLPASGIVAAGSMLLMKFLL
;
A
#
# COMPACT_ATOMS: atom_id res chain seq x y z
N LYS A 1 -1.79 19.15 12.82
CA LYS A 1 -1.24 18.34 13.95
C LYS A 1 -0.16 17.45 13.36
N ASN A 2 1.02 17.32 13.98
CA ASN A 2 2.13 16.56 13.40
C ASN A 2 1.72 15.08 13.20
N PRO A 3 1.64 14.57 11.96
CA PRO A 3 1.17 13.21 11.69
C PRO A 3 2.06 12.16 12.36
N PHE A 4 3.36 12.44 12.45
CA PHE A 4 4.35 11.62 13.14
C PHE A 4 4.00 11.36 14.63
N GLU A 5 3.70 12.41 15.39
CA GLU A 5 3.36 12.28 16.82
C GLU A 5 2.02 11.57 17.03
N CYS A 6 1.06 11.79 16.13
CA CYS A 6 -0.20 11.05 16.14
C CYS A 6 0.04 9.55 15.86
N ALA A 7 0.82 9.22 14.82
CA ALA A 7 1.13 7.84 14.48
C ALA A 7 1.86 7.11 15.62
N LEU A 8 2.85 7.77 16.24
CA LEU A 8 3.63 7.20 17.34
C LEU A 8 2.77 6.93 18.60
N ARG A 9 1.78 7.78 18.88
CA ARG A 9 0.85 7.58 20.00
C ARG A 9 -0.12 6.41 19.78
N VAL A 10 -0.56 6.20 18.53
CA VAL A 10 -1.52 5.14 18.20
C VAL A 10 -0.82 3.78 18.00
N LEU A 11 0.46 3.79 17.64
CA LEU A 11 1.32 2.62 17.43
C LEU A 11 1.17 1.49 18.48
N PRO A 12 1.30 1.74 19.80
CA PRO A 12 1.18 0.69 20.81
C PRO A 12 -0.20 0.03 20.85
N TYR A 13 -1.28 0.79 20.57
CA TYR A 13 -2.63 0.23 20.53
C TYR A 13 -2.84 -0.70 19.34
N PHE A 14 -2.30 -0.34 18.17
CA PHE A 14 -2.34 -1.22 17.00
C PHE A 14 -1.59 -2.52 17.27
N TYR A 15 -0.37 -2.44 17.84
CA TYR A 15 0.39 -3.64 18.17
C TYR A 15 -0.29 -4.50 19.23
N TRP A 16 -0.90 -3.88 20.25
CA TRP A 16 -1.67 -4.63 21.24
C TRP A 16 -2.79 -5.44 20.59
N PHE A 17 -3.57 -4.84 19.69
CA PHE A 17 -4.65 -5.53 18.99
C PHE A 17 -4.14 -6.67 18.10
N CYS A 18 -3.09 -6.42 17.31
CA CYS A 18 -2.48 -7.45 16.46
C CYS A 18 -1.94 -8.62 17.30
N ILE A 19 -1.21 -8.34 18.38
CA ILE A 19 -0.64 -9.37 19.26
C ILE A 19 -1.76 -10.12 19.98
N ALA A 20 -2.79 -9.44 20.49
CA ALA A 20 -3.92 -10.06 21.17
C ALA A 20 -4.66 -11.01 20.23
N PHE A 21 -5.00 -10.55 19.01
CA PHE A 21 -5.69 -11.37 18.02
C PHE A 21 -4.83 -12.57 17.58
N ASN A 22 -3.55 -12.36 17.28
CA ASN A 22 -2.65 -13.44 16.85
C ASN A 22 -2.41 -14.45 17.98
N THR A 23 -2.23 -13.99 19.22
CA THR A 23 -2.07 -14.87 20.39
C THR A 23 -3.36 -15.63 20.66
N PHE A 24 -4.52 -14.99 20.51
CA PHE A 24 -5.81 -15.65 20.62
C PHE A 24 -6.00 -16.70 19.53
N ALA A 25 -5.68 -16.39 18.26
CA ALA A 25 -5.76 -17.35 17.16
C ALA A 25 -4.87 -18.58 17.43
N ILE A 26 -3.64 -18.36 17.90
CA ILE A 26 -2.71 -19.43 18.31
C ILE A 26 -3.25 -20.21 19.51
N SER A 27 -3.92 -19.57 20.46
CA SER A 27 -4.42 -20.24 21.68
C SER A 27 -5.71 -21.02 21.42
N TYR A 28 -6.57 -20.48 20.55
CA TYR A 28 -7.88 -21.03 20.24
C TYR A 28 -7.82 -22.12 19.16
N GLN A 29 -7.01 -21.93 18.11
CA GLN A 29 -6.79 -22.92 17.04
C GLN A 29 -5.48 -23.72 17.23
N GLY A 30 -4.76 -23.47 18.32
CA GLY A 30 -3.45 -24.04 18.61
C GLY A 30 -3.38 -25.56 18.61
N SER A 31 -2.23 -26.05 18.16
CA SER A 31 -1.90 -27.46 17.98
C SER A 31 -2.38 -28.36 19.13
N LYS A 32 -3.05 -29.46 18.78
CA LYS A 32 -3.51 -30.54 19.68
C LYS A 32 -2.39 -31.14 20.55
N ILE A 33 -1.13 -30.82 20.28
CA ILE A 33 0.06 -31.35 20.97
C ILE A 33 0.27 -30.76 22.37
N LEU A 34 -0.11 -29.51 22.59
CA LEU A 34 -0.34 -28.96 23.92
C LEU A 34 -1.84 -29.15 24.16
N HIS A 35 -2.28 -29.71 25.28
CA HIS A 35 -3.70 -29.87 25.62
C HIS A 35 -4.51 -28.54 25.73
N LEU A 36 -4.09 -27.45 25.08
CA LEU A 36 -4.75 -26.16 24.94
C LEU A 36 -6.18 -26.28 24.38
N ALA A 37 -6.49 -27.33 23.61
CA ALA A 37 -7.84 -27.57 23.07
C ALA A 37 -8.93 -27.84 24.15
N LYS A 38 -8.53 -28.06 25.42
CA LYS A 38 -9.47 -28.17 26.56
C LYS A 38 -9.65 -26.86 27.34
N LEU A 39 -8.98 -25.76 26.95
CA LEU A 39 -9.09 -24.49 27.65
C LEU A 39 -10.42 -23.81 27.33
N PRO A 40 -11.15 -23.31 28.34
CA PRO A 40 -12.36 -22.52 28.08
C PRO A 40 -12.00 -21.24 27.34
N LEU A 41 -12.88 -20.80 26.45
CA LEU A 41 -12.73 -19.58 25.63
C LEU A 41 -12.22 -18.37 26.44
N TRP A 42 -12.77 -18.21 27.64
CA TRP A 42 -12.41 -17.09 28.52
C TRP A 42 -10.96 -17.15 28.99
N LEU A 43 -10.41 -18.34 29.24
CA LEU A 43 -9.01 -18.49 29.63
C LEU A 43 -8.07 -18.20 28.45
N CYS A 44 -8.44 -18.60 27.23
CA CYS A 44 -7.71 -18.21 26.02
C CYS A 44 -7.70 -16.69 25.83
N LEU A 45 -8.85 -16.03 26.05
CA LEU A 45 -8.94 -14.56 26.02
C LEU A 45 -8.07 -13.92 27.09
N LEU A 46 -8.09 -14.41 28.33
CA LEU A 46 -7.26 -13.87 29.40
C LEU A 46 -5.76 -14.02 29.13
N ILE A 47 -5.32 -15.20 28.69
CA ILE A 47 -3.92 -15.44 28.33
C ILE A 47 -3.51 -14.51 27.19
N SER A 48 -4.34 -14.40 26.14
CA SER A 48 -4.05 -13.52 25.01
C SER A 48 -3.96 -12.04 25.41
N ALA A 49 -4.85 -11.58 26.29
CA ALA A 49 -4.83 -10.21 26.81
C ALA A 49 -3.59 -9.97 27.70
N ALA A 50 -3.25 -10.90 28.58
CA ALA A 50 -2.09 -10.80 29.47
C ALA A 50 -0.76 -10.79 28.70
N VAL A 51 -0.62 -11.68 27.70
CA VAL A 51 0.56 -11.69 26.83
C VAL A 51 0.64 -10.40 26.00
N ALA A 52 -0.49 -9.96 25.43
CA ALA A 52 -0.54 -8.73 24.65
C ALA A 52 -0.20 -7.50 25.49
N THR A 53 -0.69 -7.39 26.73
CA THR A 53 -0.36 -6.27 27.61
C THR A 53 1.12 -6.29 27.98
N VAL A 54 1.69 -7.42 28.42
CA VAL A 54 3.12 -7.51 28.79
C VAL A 54 4.03 -7.14 27.61
N ILE A 55 3.77 -7.72 26.43
CA ILE A 55 4.56 -7.41 25.23
C ILE A 55 4.37 -5.95 24.81
N THR A 56 3.15 -5.41 24.87
CA THR A 56 2.90 -4.01 24.51
C THR A 56 3.56 -3.04 25.48
N PHE A 57 3.57 -3.33 26.78
CA PHE A 57 4.29 -2.52 27.76
C PHE A 57 5.80 -2.55 27.49
N ALA A 58 6.36 -3.72 27.19
CA ALA A 58 7.76 -3.85 26.81
C ALA A 58 8.06 -3.07 25.50
N ILE A 59 7.20 -3.17 24.49
CA ILE A 59 7.32 -2.41 23.23
C ILE A 59 7.18 -0.91 23.48
N HIS A 60 6.23 -0.48 24.31
CA HIS A 60 6.03 0.94 24.61
C HIS A 60 7.26 1.53 25.29
N PHE A 61 7.84 0.82 26.25
CA PHE A 61 9.00 1.30 26.99
C PHE A 61 10.31 1.19 26.20
N LEU A 62 10.51 0.11 25.43
CA LEU A 62 11.76 -0.12 24.70
C LEU A 62 11.74 0.45 23.28
N MET A 63 10.64 0.22 22.56
CA MET A 63 10.56 0.47 21.13
C MET A 63 10.19 1.92 20.84
N VAL A 64 9.25 2.57 21.56
CA VAL A 64 8.92 3.99 21.30
C VAL A 64 10.14 4.92 21.40
N PRO A 65 10.98 4.86 22.47
CA PRO A 65 12.16 5.72 22.52
C PRO A 65 13.24 5.33 21.50
N LYS A 66 13.43 4.02 21.25
CA LYS A 66 14.39 3.57 20.22
C LYS A 66 13.94 3.93 18.81
N LEU A 67 12.64 3.82 18.53
CA LEU A 67 12.03 4.12 17.25
C LEU A 67 12.10 5.62 16.98
N ARG A 68 11.76 6.47 17.96
CA ARG A 68 11.95 7.92 17.84
C ARG A 68 13.40 8.26 17.47
N LYS A 69 14.38 7.75 18.23
CA LYS A 69 15.81 7.97 17.97
C LYS A 69 16.26 7.43 16.60
N TRP A 70 15.76 6.25 16.20
CA TRP A 70 16.10 5.64 14.92
C TRP A 70 15.51 6.39 13.73
N ILE A 71 14.28 6.89 13.86
CA ILE A 71 13.61 7.69 12.83
C ILE A 71 14.28 9.05 12.69
N GLU A 72 14.62 9.72 13.79
CA GLU A 72 15.39 10.97 13.75
C GLU A 72 16.73 10.75 13.04
N LYS A 73 17.51 9.74 13.46
CA LYS A 73 18.78 9.40 12.81
C LYS A 73 18.64 9.03 11.32
N LYS A 74 17.54 8.38 10.92
CA LYS A 74 17.28 8.07 9.49
C LYS A 74 16.80 9.27 8.69
N GLY A 75 16.02 10.15 9.31
CA GLY A 75 15.57 11.40 8.70
C GLY A 75 16.76 12.28 8.34
N ASP A 76 17.68 12.48 9.28
CA ASP A 76 18.88 13.30 9.06
C ASP A 76 19.75 12.73 7.93
N ARG A 77 19.98 11.41 7.92
CA ARG A 77 20.73 10.76 6.83
C ARG A 77 20.11 10.93 5.45
N ARG A 78 18.77 10.96 5.33
CA ARG A 78 18.12 11.20 4.03
C ARG A 78 18.29 12.65 3.58
N ILE A 79 18.21 13.60 4.52
CA ILE A 79 18.45 15.02 4.24
C ILE A 79 19.90 15.24 3.78
N ASP A 80 20.87 14.62 4.46
CA ASP A 80 22.28 14.68 4.08
C ASP A 80 22.53 14.06 2.69
N GLN A 81 21.87 12.93 2.39
CA GLN A 81 22.03 12.24 1.12
C GLN A 81 21.44 13.04 -0.05
N SER A 82 20.27 13.66 0.12
CA SER A 82 19.70 14.61 -0.85
C SER A 82 20.63 15.81 -1.05
N ALA A 83 21.08 16.45 0.03
CA ALA A 83 21.97 17.61 -0.03
C ALA A 83 23.34 17.31 -0.69
N SER A 84 23.85 16.08 -0.54
CA SER A 84 25.11 15.66 -1.16
C SER A 84 25.01 15.24 -2.63
N THR A 85 23.78 15.03 -3.16
CA THR A 85 23.57 14.68 -4.58
C THR A 85 23.44 15.94 -5.46
N ASP A 86 23.21 17.12 -4.86
CA ASP A 86 22.81 18.35 -5.56
C ASP A 86 23.96 19.35 -5.90
N LEU A 87 25.23 18.93 -6.02
CA LEU A 87 26.35 19.81 -6.44
C LEU A 87 27.38 19.06 -7.32
N PRO A 88 27.82 19.55 -8.53
CA PRO A 88 27.68 20.88 -9.10
C PRO A 88 27.10 20.94 -10.55
N ASN A 89 26.22 21.92 -10.77
CA ASN A 89 26.22 22.86 -11.90
C ASN A 89 26.64 22.32 -13.29
N ILE A 90 25.77 21.57 -13.96
CA ILE A 90 25.69 21.56 -15.43
C ILE A 90 24.28 21.95 -15.85
N THR A 91 24.21 23.19 -16.31
CA THR A 91 23.34 23.72 -17.36
C THR A 91 22.65 22.64 -18.20
N GLY A 92 21.34 22.47 -18.01
CA GLY A 92 20.46 21.84 -18.99
C GLY A 92 20.16 20.35 -18.76
N GLN A 93 18.88 20.08 -18.49
CA GLN A 93 18.17 18.86 -18.89
C GLN A 93 18.75 17.54 -18.35
N VAL A 94 18.15 17.06 -17.25
CA VAL A 94 17.90 15.65 -16.83
C VAL A 94 18.11 15.58 -15.32
N GLU A 95 17.03 15.62 -14.53
CA GLU A 95 17.12 15.24 -13.13
C GLU A 95 15.89 14.46 -12.66
N LEU A 96 16.20 13.40 -11.93
CA LEU A 96 15.47 12.15 -11.80
C LEU A 96 14.47 12.24 -10.64
N ALA A 97 13.30 12.82 -10.88
CA ALA A 97 12.25 12.91 -9.87
C ALA A 97 11.24 11.75 -10.01
N ASP A 98 11.26 10.85 -9.02
CA ASP A 98 10.12 10.04 -8.57
C ASP A 98 9.25 9.35 -9.63
N GLY A 99 9.82 8.34 -10.30
CA GLY A 99 9.10 7.12 -10.67
C GLY A 99 7.95 7.20 -11.69
N ILE A 100 7.80 8.27 -12.47
CA ILE A 100 6.86 8.30 -13.62
C ILE A 100 7.53 8.98 -14.83
N VAL A 101 7.75 8.20 -15.90
CA VAL A 101 8.24 8.68 -17.21
C VAL A 101 7.23 9.65 -17.83
N GLN A 102 7.59 10.93 -17.98
CA GLN A 102 6.90 11.84 -18.89
C GLN A 102 7.74 12.02 -20.17
N ILE A 103 7.18 11.59 -21.30
CA ILE A 103 7.71 11.90 -22.64
C ILE A 103 7.39 13.38 -22.91
N PHE A 104 8.38 14.26 -22.82
CA PHE A 104 8.24 15.64 -23.25
C PHE A 104 8.68 15.75 -24.71
N ILE A 105 7.73 15.90 -25.64
CA ILE A 105 8.03 16.26 -27.03
C ILE A 105 8.16 17.79 -27.10
N PRO A 106 9.33 18.34 -27.46
CA PRO A 106 9.50 19.78 -27.60
C PRO A 106 8.89 20.24 -28.94
N HIS A 107 7.74 20.93 -28.91
CA HIS A 107 7.28 21.69 -30.07
C HIS A 107 7.79 23.12 -29.95
N ASN A 108 8.94 23.39 -30.58
CA ASN A 108 9.48 24.74 -30.68
C ASN A 108 8.70 25.54 -31.75
N ASN A 109 8.23 26.70 -31.32
CA ASN A 109 7.65 27.83 -32.04
C ASN A 109 7.79 27.86 -33.57
N GLY A 110 6.65 28.05 -34.26
CA GLY A 110 6.62 28.66 -35.58
C GLY A 110 5.50 28.15 -36.49
N LEU A 111 4.29 28.68 -36.35
CA LEU A 111 3.51 29.28 -37.45
C LEU A 111 2.12 29.72 -36.95
N CYS A 112 1.82 30.99 -37.22
CA CYS A 112 0.50 31.58 -37.19
C CYS A 112 -0.33 31.03 -38.36
N SER A 113 -1.58 30.61 -38.12
CA SER A 113 -2.70 30.79 -39.06
C SER A 113 -4.03 30.44 -38.39
N ASP A 114 -4.79 31.51 -38.13
CA ASP A 114 -6.16 31.70 -38.62
C ASP A 114 -7.29 30.80 -38.09
N GLU A 115 -8.00 31.35 -37.11
CA GLU A 115 -9.42 31.72 -37.25
C GLU A 115 -10.38 30.70 -37.92
N VAL A 116 -10.76 29.61 -37.24
CA VAL A 116 -12.03 28.91 -37.54
C VAL A 116 -12.70 28.40 -36.26
N ASN A 117 -13.87 28.97 -35.98
CA ASN A 117 -14.98 28.43 -35.17
C ASN A 117 -15.03 28.65 -33.64
N ASN A 118 -15.14 29.91 -33.25
CA ASN A 118 -15.45 30.33 -31.87
C ASN A 118 -16.98 30.40 -31.56
N LYS A 119 -17.83 29.53 -32.15
CA LYS A 119 -19.31 29.62 -31.97
C LYS A 119 -20.10 28.32 -31.69
N ALA A 120 -19.48 27.15 -31.51
CA ALA A 120 -20.24 25.89 -31.25
C ALA A 120 -20.01 25.21 -29.88
N VAL A 121 -19.14 25.75 -29.00
CA VAL A 121 -18.69 25.04 -27.78
C VAL A 121 -19.03 25.84 -26.51
N VAL A 122 -20.28 26.22 -26.34
CA VAL A 122 -20.76 26.87 -25.09
C VAL A 122 -21.69 25.94 -24.26
N GLY A 123 -22.19 24.84 -24.84
CA GLY A 123 -23.14 23.93 -24.17
C GLY A 123 -22.58 22.73 -23.39
N LYS A 124 -21.29 22.40 -23.48
CA LYS A 124 -20.70 21.15 -22.91
C LYS A 124 -19.64 21.37 -21.82
N ARG A 125 -19.44 22.62 -21.37
CA ARG A 125 -18.31 23.03 -20.50
C ARG A 125 -18.49 22.70 -19.01
N ARG A 126 -19.73 22.57 -18.51
CA ARG A 126 -20.01 22.33 -17.07
C ARG A 126 -19.67 20.92 -16.56
N SER A 127 -19.70 19.89 -17.40
CA SER A 127 -19.40 18.52 -16.95
C SER A 127 -17.90 18.21 -16.86
N VAL A 128 -17.10 18.90 -17.69
CA VAL A 128 -15.65 18.69 -17.74
C VAL A 128 -14.97 19.36 -16.54
N SER A 129 -15.54 20.44 -15.99
CA SER A 129 -15.02 21.08 -14.78
C SER A 129 -15.20 20.20 -13.53
N ALA A 130 -16.34 19.53 -13.37
CA ALA A 130 -16.57 18.61 -12.25
C ALA A 130 -15.65 17.38 -12.32
N LEU A 131 -15.49 16.79 -13.52
CA LEU A 131 -14.57 15.66 -13.71
C LEU A 131 -13.11 16.09 -13.50
N LYS A 132 -12.71 17.27 -13.98
CA LYS A 132 -11.36 17.81 -13.75
C LYS A 132 -11.10 18.08 -12.27
N HIS A 133 -12.07 18.63 -11.54
CA HIS A 133 -11.95 18.89 -10.11
C HIS A 133 -11.91 17.59 -9.30
N PHE A 134 -12.71 16.58 -9.69
CA PHE A 134 -12.65 15.24 -9.09
C PHE A 134 -11.32 14.54 -9.37
N VAL A 135 -10.85 14.57 -10.62
CA VAL A 135 -9.55 14.00 -11.01
C VAL A 135 -8.42 14.73 -10.29
N GLN A 136 -8.51 16.05 -10.13
CA GLN A 136 -7.52 16.85 -9.41
C GLN A 136 -7.59 16.66 -7.89
N TRP A 137 -8.75 16.28 -7.35
CA TRP A 137 -8.93 15.86 -5.96
C TRP A 137 -8.44 14.42 -5.71
N PHE A 138 -8.56 13.54 -6.70
CA PHE A 138 -8.09 12.15 -6.64
C PHE A 138 -6.58 12.04 -6.88
N LEU A 139 -6.04 12.89 -7.75
CA LEU A 139 -4.61 13.03 -7.94
C LEU A 139 -4.00 13.54 -6.63
N PRO A 140 -2.94 12.90 -6.12
CA PRO A 140 -2.25 13.38 -4.93
C PRO A 140 -1.83 14.84 -5.15
N ASP A 141 -2.10 15.69 -4.16
CA ASP A 141 -1.63 17.07 -4.20
C ASP A 141 -0.11 17.04 -4.35
N LYS A 142 0.38 17.48 -5.50
CA LYS A 142 1.81 17.49 -5.82
C LYS A 142 2.62 18.33 -4.82
N LYS A 143 1.97 19.16 -4.01
CA LYS A 143 2.62 19.97 -2.97
C LYS A 143 2.67 19.27 -1.61
N HIS A 144 2.00 18.13 -1.43
CA HIS A 144 2.11 17.37 -0.19
C HIS A 144 3.29 16.41 -0.27
N GLU A 145 4.45 16.91 0.11
CA GLU A 145 5.59 16.02 0.35
C GLU A 145 5.27 15.12 1.55
N PRO A 146 5.25 13.79 1.37
CA PRO A 146 5.02 12.88 2.48
C PRO A 146 6.15 13.07 3.50
N ASP A 147 5.79 13.37 4.75
CA ASP A 147 6.77 13.51 5.81
C ASP A 147 7.61 12.23 5.91
N SER A 148 8.92 12.36 5.63
CA SER A 148 9.86 11.25 5.60
C SER A 148 9.85 10.43 6.89
N LYS A 149 9.62 11.09 8.03
CA LYS A 149 9.52 10.42 9.33
C LYS A 149 8.25 9.58 9.42
N THR A 150 7.12 10.11 8.95
CA THR A 150 5.85 9.39 8.86
C THR A 150 5.94 8.15 7.95
N THR A 151 6.57 8.25 6.77
CA THR A 151 6.78 7.07 5.89
C THR A 151 7.61 5.98 6.58
N LEU A 152 8.60 6.35 7.39
CA LEU A 152 9.41 5.40 8.17
C LEU A 152 8.59 4.73 9.29
N VAL A 153 7.67 5.44 9.94
CA VAL A 153 6.74 4.83 10.92
C VAL A 153 5.88 3.78 10.22
N PHE A 154 5.24 4.13 9.11
CA PHE A 154 4.39 3.19 8.36
C PHE A 154 5.19 1.98 7.83
N GLY A 155 6.39 2.20 7.31
CA GLY A 155 7.28 1.11 6.90
C GLY A 155 7.67 0.19 8.06
N SER A 156 7.87 0.74 9.27
CA SER A 156 8.14 -0.07 10.46
C SER A 156 6.93 -0.89 10.91
N ILE A 157 5.71 -0.36 10.78
CA ILE A 157 4.47 -1.08 11.04
C ILE A 157 4.34 -2.26 10.07
N GLN A 158 4.54 -2.01 8.78
CA GLN A 158 4.46 -3.07 7.75
C GLN A 158 5.50 -4.17 7.96
N ALA A 159 6.75 -3.80 8.27
CA ALA A 159 7.80 -4.77 8.57
C ALA A 159 7.46 -5.63 9.79
N PHE A 160 6.88 -5.02 10.84
CA PHE A 160 6.41 -5.73 12.01
C PHE A 160 5.26 -6.69 11.66
N THR A 161 4.25 -6.23 10.93
CA THR A 161 3.14 -7.07 10.46
C THR A 161 3.64 -8.28 9.65
N ALA A 162 4.58 -8.07 8.73
CA ALA A 162 5.19 -9.15 7.94
C ALA A 162 5.92 -10.19 8.80
N CYS A 163 6.59 -9.77 9.89
CA CYS A 163 7.22 -10.70 10.83
C CYS A 163 6.18 -11.62 11.51
N PHE A 164 5.01 -11.08 11.87
CA PHE A 164 3.93 -11.86 12.48
C PHE A 164 3.22 -12.76 11.48
N GLU A 165 3.02 -12.29 10.25
CA GLU A 165 2.49 -13.10 9.15
C GLU A 165 3.38 -14.32 8.87
N GLY A 166 4.70 -14.11 8.87
CA GLY A 166 5.68 -15.21 8.77
C GLY A 166 5.62 -16.20 9.93
N PHE A 167 5.35 -15.76 11.16
CA PHE A 167 5.17 -16.66 12.30
C PHE A 167 3.85 -17.45 12.21
N ALA A 168 2.77 -16.83 11.73
CA ALA A 168 1.46 -17.46 11.60
C ALA A 168 1.46 -18.63 10.60
N HIS A 169 2.22 -18.51 9.51
CA HIS A 169 2.37 -19.60 8.54
C HIS A 169 3.30 -20.74 9.00
N GLY A 170 3.97 -20.56 10.15
CA GLY A 170 5.08 -21.42 10.55
C GLY A 170 6.24 -21.28 9.57
N ALA A 171 7.48 -21.27 10.06
CA ALA A 171 8.67 -21.18 9.22
C ALA A 171 8.87 -22.36 8.24
N ASN A 172 7.87 -23.24 8.07
CA ASN A 172 7.92 -24.38 7.16
C ASN A 172 7.23 -24.13 5.80
N ASP A 173 6.45 -23.06 5.62
CA ASP A 173 5.77 -22.82 4.35
C ASP A 173 6.68 -22.07 3.34
N VAL A 174 7.56 -22.83 2.69
CA VAL A 174 8.40 -22.34 1.57
C VAL A 174 7.54 -21.75 0.45
N ALA A 175 6.31 -22.25 0.26
CA ALA A 175 5.41 -21.73 -0.77
C ALA A 175 4.93 -20.31 -0.42
N GLY A 176 4.49 -20.09 0.82
CA GLY A 176 4.09 -18.75 1.30
C GLY A 176 5.21 -17.72 1.14
N PHE A 177 6.43 -18.05 1.58
CA PHE A 177 7.59 -17.16 1.37
C PHE A 177 7.85 -16.86 -0.11
N THR A 178 7.80 -17.90 -0.96
CA THR A 178 8.05 -17.75 -2.40
C THR A 178 6.99 -16.87 -3.08
N ILE A 179 5.73 -16.98 -2.65
CA ILE A 179 4.61 -16.19 -3.16
C ILE A 179 4.83 -14.71 -2.85
N GLU A 180 5.08 -14.36 -1.58
CA GLU A 180 5.26 -12.97 -1.16
C GLU A 180 6.52 -12.36 -1.76
N PHE A 181 7.62 -13.13 -1.80
CA PHE A 181 8.85 -12.70 -2.43
C PHE A 181 8.68 -12.44 -3.93
N GLY A 182 8.01 -13.34 -4.66
CA GLY A 182 7.73 -13.18 -6.08
C GLY A 182 6.87 -11.95 -6.38
N ALA A 183 5.84 -11.72 -5.55
CA ALA A 183 4.98 -10.55 -5.65
C ALA A 183 5.76 -9.24 -5.38
N ALA A 184 6.60 -9.23 -4.34
CA ALA A 184 7.43 -8.08 -3.96
C ALA A 184 8.47 -7.74 -5.04
N VAL A 185 9.17 -8.74 -5.60
CA VAL A 185 10.14 -8.53 -6.68
C VAL A 185 9.45 -7.94 -7.91
N THR A 186 8.30 -8.48 -8.30
CA THR A 186 7.51 -7.97 -9.44
C THR A 186 7.08 -6.53 -9.22
N ALA A 187 6.57 -6.21 -8.03
CA ALA A 187 6.19 -4.87 -7.64
C ALA A 187 7.37 -3.89 -7.68
N LEU A 188 8.51 -4.26 -7.10
CA LEU A 188 9.72 -3.44 -7.08
C LEU A 188 10.27 -3.17 -8.48
N LEU A 189 10.28 -4.18 -9.36
CA LEU A 189 10.72 -4.01 -10.75
C LEU A 189 9.81 -3.05 -11.52
N ALA A 190 8.49 -3.18 -11.38
CA ALA A 190 7.55 -2.27 -12.03
C ALA A 190 7.65 -0.84 -11.46
N SER A 191 7.83 -0.70 -10.14
CA SER A 191 8.07 0.61 -9.51
C SER A 191 9.37 1.25 -10.02
N LYS A 192 10.44 0.47 -10.22
CA LYS A 192 11.67 0.97 -10.84
C LYS A 192 11.50 1.34 -12.31
N ALA A 193 10.61 0.68 -13.04
CA ALA A 193 10.25 1.00 -14.42
C ALA A 193 9.23 2.15 -14.54
N GLY A 194 8.72 2.67 -13.42
CA GLY A 194 7.68 3.70 -13.40
C GLY A 194 6.31 3.26 -13.91
N LEU A 195 6.02 1.96 -13.87
CA LEU A 195 4.76 1.39 -14.32
C LEU A 195 3.78 1.25 -13.14
N PRO A 196 2.57 1.82 -13.22
CA PRO A 196 1.54 1.59 -12.21
C PRO A 196 1.03 0.16 -12.36
N ILE A 197 1.29 -0.68 -11.35
CA ILE A 197 0.82 -2.07 -11.34
C ILE A 197 -0.07 -2.35 -10.12
N SER A 198 -0.89 -3.38 -10.26
CA SER A 198 -1.69 -3.90 -9.16
C SER A 198 -0.88 -4.93 -8.36
N THR A 199 -0.62 -4.63 -7.09
CA THR A 199 0.00 -5.57 -6.15
C THR A 199 -0.87 -6.82 -5.96
N THR A 200 -2.20 -6.68 -6.02
CA THR A 200 -3.15 -7.81 -5.98
C THR A 200 -2.91 -8.79 -7.13
N HIS A 201 -2.66 -8.28 -8.34
CA HIS A 201 -2.33 -9.14 -9.49
C HIS A 201 -0.98 -9.83 -9.32
N CYS A 202 0.01 -9.13 -8.74
CA CYS A 202 1.33 -9.71 -8.48
C CYS A 202 1.25 -10.85 -7.46
N LEU A 203 0.49 -10.66 -6.39
CA LEU A 203 0.28 -11.68 -5.36
C LEU A 203 -0.49 -12.88 -5.93
N VAL A 204 -1.65 -12.66 -6.57
CA VAL A 204 -2.43 -13.76 -7.16
C VAL A 204 -1.63 -14.48 -8.25
N GLY A 205 -0.88 -13.76 -9.09
CA GLY A 205 0.03 -14.35 -10.08
C GLY A 205 1.08 -15.25 -9.45
N SER A 206 1.68 -14.80 -8.34
CA SER A 206 2.68 -15.58 -7.59
C SER A 206 2.05 -16.83 -6.94
N VAL A 207 0.86 -16.72 -6.35
CA VAL A 207 0.09 -17.86 -5.82
C VAL A 207 -0.19 -18.89 -6.91
N VAL A 208 -0.67 -18.44 -8.08
CA VAL A 208 -0.98 -19.32 -9.22
C VAL A 208 0.29 -19.98 -9.75
N ALA A 209 1.38 -19.22 -9.91
CA ALA A 209 2.67 -19.76 -10.36
C ALA A 209 3.18 -20.86 -9.41
N VAL A 210 3.21 -20.59 -8.11
CA VAL A 210 3.64 -21.58 -7.11
C VAL A 210 2.71 -22.79 -7.09
N GLY A 211 1.39 -22.58 -7.20
CA GLY A 211 0.40 -23.68 -7.28
C GLY A 211 0.55 -24.55 -8.54
N VAL A 212 0.82 -23.96 -9.70
CA VAL A 212 1.06 -24.69 -10.95
C VAL A 212 2.37 -25.47 -10.87
N ILE A 213 3.45 -24.85 -10.39
CA ILE A 213 4.78 -25.47 -10.27
C ILE A 213 4.77 -26.62 -9.25
N LYS A 214 4.20 -26.40 -8.07
CA LYS A 214 4.20 -27.38 -6.96
C LYS A 214 3.44 -28.67 -7.29
N SER A 215 2.38 -28.58 -8.09
CA SER A 215 1.46 -29.71 -8.32
C SER A 215 1.24 -30.01 -9.81
N ARG A 216 2.20 -29.64 -10.68
CA ARG A 216 2.14 -29.86 -12.15
C ARG A 216 0.79 -29.46 -12.77
N GLY A 217 0.23 -28.32 -12.35
CA GLY A 217 -1.05 -27.80 -12.80
C GLY A 217 -2.28 -28.18 -11.97
N ALA A 218 -2.21 -29.20 -11.11
CA ALA A 218 -3.34 -29.62 -10.25
C ALA A 218 -3.47 -28.77 -8.97
N GLY A 219 -2.50 -27.91 -8.66
CA GLY A 219 -2.48 -27.11 -7.43
C GLY A 219 -3.34 -25.87 -7.48
N VAL A 220 -3.85 -25.50 -8.66
CA VAL A 220 -4.71 -24.32 -8.84
C VAL A 220 -6.12 -24.75 -9.19
N ARG A 221 -7.08 -24.36 -8.36
CA ARG A 221 -8.50 -24.54 -8.67
C ARG A 221 -8.93 -23.48 -9.68
N TRP A 222 -8.87 -23.82 -10.97
CA TRP A 222 -9.19 -22.92 -12.09
C TRP A 222 -10.58 -22.29 -12.01
N SER A 223 -11.57 -22.97 -11.42
CA SER A 223 -12.90 -22.36 -11.19
C SER A 223 -12.84 -21.20 -10.20
N ILE A 224 -12.00 -21.26 -9.17
CA ILE A 224 -11.81 -20.16 -8.20
C ILE A 224 -11.05 -19.03 -8.88
N PHE A 225 -9.95 -19.36 -9.58
CA PHE A 225 -9.17 -18.37 -10.31
C PHE A 225 -10.02 -17.61 -11.34
N ARG A 226 -10.89 -18.31 -12.08
CA ARG A 226 -11.86 -17.70 -13.01
C ARG A 226 -12.83 -16.76 -12.28
N ASN A 227 -13.33 -17.12 -11.11
CA ASN A 227 -14.20 -16.25 -10.33
C ASN A 227 -13.47 -14.98 -9.85
N ILE A 228 -12.19 -15.09 -9.47
CA ILE A 228 -11.34 -13.94 -9.13
C ILE A 228 -11.13 -13.05 -10.36
N PHE A 229 -10.83 -13.65 -11.51
CA PHE A 229 -10.67 -12.91 -12.75
C PHE A 229 -11.96 -12.17 -13.16
N LEU A 230 -13.10 -12.85 -13.08
CA LEU A 230 -14.42 -12.25 -13.33
C LEU A 230 -14.71 -11.10 -12.35
N SER A 231 -14.30 -11.22 -11.08
CA SER A 231 -14.49 -10.13 -10.12
C SER A 231 -13.67 -8.89 -10.47
N TRP A 232 -12.42 -9.04 -10.92
CA TRP A 232 -11.63 -7.90 -11.41
C TRP A 232 -12.27 -7.22 -12.62
N VAL A 233 -12.74 -8.01 -13.59
CA VAL A 233 -13.40 -7.48 -14.79
C VAL A 233 -14.70 -6.77 -14.45
N VAL A 234 -15.52 -7.32 -13.53
CA VAL A 234 -16.79 -6.73 -13.09
C VAL A 234 -16.58 -5.50 -12.21
N THR A 235 -15.50 -5.44 -11.44
CA THR A 235 -15.20 -4.30 -10.55
C THR A 235 -14.95 -3.02 -11.34
N LEU A 236 -14.33 -3.10 -12.53
CA LEU A 236 -14.10 -1.94 -13.39
C LEU A 236 -15.40 -1.22 -13.82
N PRO A 237 -16.36 -1.86 -14.50
CA PRO A 237 -17.62 -1.22 -14.87
C PRO A 237 -18.47 -0.88 -13.64
N ALA A 238 -18.48 -1.72 -12.59
CA ALA A 238 -19.22 -1.39 -11.37
C ALA A 238 -18.70 -0.09 -10.73
N SER A 239 -17.38 0.07 -10.62
CA SER A 239 -16.77 1.30 -10.12
C SER A 239 -17.07 2.51 -11.02
N GLY A 240 -17.05 2.32 -12.35
CA GLY A 240 -17.42 3.35 -13.31
C GLY A 240 -18.88 3.79 -13.22
N ILE A 241 -19.81 2.84 -13.05
CA ILE A 241 -21.25 3.11 -12.89
C ILE A 241 -21.51 3.85 -11.58
N VAL A 242 -20.90 3.42 -10.47
CA VAL A 242 -21.03 4.10 -9.17
C VAL A 242 -20.45 5.52 -9.23
N ALA A 243 -19.31 5.71 -9.89
CA ALA A 243 -18.73 7.03 -10.12
C ALA A 243 -19.64 7.92 -10.98
N ALA A 244 -20.20 7.39 -12.07
CA ALA A 244 -21.12 8.11 -12.93
C ALA A 244 -22.45 8.46 -12.20
N GLY A 245 -22.99 7.52 -11.43
CA GLY A 245 -24.21 7.68 -10.64
C GLY A 245 -24.05 8.71 -9.53
N SER A 246 -22.95 8.65 -8.78
CA SER A 246 -22.63 9.66 -7.75
C SER A 246 -22.44 11.04 -8.35
N MET A 247 -21.78 11.15 -9.52
CA MET A 247 -21.66 12.43 -10.23
C MET A 247 -23.02 12.96 -10.71
N LEU A 248 -23.89 12.10 -11.23
CA LEU A 248 -25.23 12.49 -11.67
C LEU A 248 -26.10 12.94 -10.50
N LEU A 249 -26.02 12.25 -9.36
CA LEU A 249 -26.70 12.64 -8.12
C LEU A 249 -26.22 14.01 -7.63
N MET A 250 -24.90 14.23 -7.57
CA MET A 250 -24.34 15.53 -7.18
C MET A 250 -24.78 16.65 -8.12
N LYS A 251 -24.91 16.36 -9.43
CA LYS A 251 -25.43 17.33 -10.42
C LYS A 251 -26.93 17.61 -10.30
N PHE A 252 -27.70 16.70 -9.73
CA PHE A 252 -29.13 16.91 -9.50
C PHE A 252 -29.39 17.71 -8.21
N LEU A 253 -28.47 17.63 -7.24
CA LEU A 253 -28.56 18.35 -5.97
C LEU A 253 -28.00 19.80 -5.99
N LEU A 254 -27.17 20.15 -6.98
CA LEU A 254 -26.54 21.48 -7.17
C LEU A 254 -27.11 22.21 -8.39
#